data_AF-A0A967TYG0-F1
#
_entry.id   AF-A0A967TYG0-F1
#
_cell.length_a   1.000
_cell.length_b   1.000
_cell.length_c   1.000
_cell.angle_alpha   90.00
_cell.angle_beta   90.00
_cell.angle_gamma   90.00
#
_symmetry.space_group_name_H-M   'P 1'
#
loop_
_entity.id
_entity.type
_entity.pdbx_description
1 polymer ?
#
loop_
_entity_poly.entity_id
_entity_poly.type
_entity_poly.pdbx_seq_one_letter_code
_entity_poly.pdbx_strand_id
1 'polypeptide(L)'
;MQGRIVVSSDAGLLELLDGENEYCDLPLGEVLRASRQISEQQLQQSLNRQKHDHHKQLGRILVENGILTDEQVSMALAQKCGIPCASLEGFAISDEIRSLISVDI
;
A
#
# COMPACT_ATOMS: atom_id res chain seq x y z
N MET A 1 10.09 -2.24 10.78
CA MET A 1 8.85 -2.07 11.56
C MET A 1 8.26 -0.71 11.20
N GLN A 2 7.47 -0.63 10.13
CA GLN A 2 6.62 0.56 9.92
C GLN A 2 5.35 0.29 10.71
N GLY A 3 5.13 1.11 11.74
CA GLY A 3 4.03 0.93 12.70
C GLY A 3 2.69 1.05 11.99
N ARG A 4 1.77 0.15 12.31
CA ARG A 4 0.35 0.34 11.98
C ARG A 4 -0.12 1.60 12.71
N ILE A 5 -0.42 2.65 11.97
CA ILE A 5 -1.15 3.79 12.51
C ILE A 5 -2.59 3.32 12.66
N VAL A 6 -2.95 2.96 13.89
CA VAL A 6 -4.35 2.67 14.25
C VAL A 6 -4.98 4.00 14.55
N VAL A 7 -5.94 4.39 13.71
CA VAL A 7 -6.70 5.61 13.93
C VAL A 7 -7.99 5.21 14.63
N SER A 8 -8.11 5.62 15.89
CA SER A 8 -9.26 5.30 16.74
C SER A 8 -10.09 6.52 17.14
N SER A 9 -9.79 7.70 16.56
CA SER A 9 -10.56 8.93 16.74
C SER A 9 -10.48 9.81 15.50
N ASP A 10 -11.50 10.66 15.33
CA ASP A 10 -11.57 11.62 14.22
C ASP A 10 -10.38 12.58 14.20
N ALA A 11 -9.89 12.99 15.37
CA ALA A 11 -8.73 13.88 15.50
C ALA A 11 -7.45 13.23 14.95
N GLY A 12 -7.22 11.95 15.24
CA GLY A 12 -6.08 11.22 14.68
C GLY A 12 -6.21 10.95 13.18
N LEU A 13 -7.45 10.85 12.68
CA LEU A 13 -7.73 10.71 11.25
C LEU A 13 -7.40 12.00 10.50
N LEU A 14 -7.85 13.15 11.03
CA LEU A 14 -7.59 14.48 10.48
C LEU A 14 -6.09 14.79 10.43
N GLU A 15 -5.35 14.54 11.52
CA GLU A 15 -3.90 14.76 11.56
C GLU A 15 -3.15 13.97 10.46
N LEU A 16 -3.58 12.73 10.20
CA LEU A 16 -3.01 11.87 9.16
C LEU A 16 -3.36 12.35 7.74
N LEU A 17 -4.52 12.99 7.55
CA LEU A 17 -4.95 13.55 6.26
C LEU A 17 -4.34 14.92 5.96
N ASP A 18 -4.12 15.74 7.00
CA ASP A 18 -3.55 17.10 6.88
C ASP A 18 -2.01 17.09 6.72
N GLY A 19 -1.37 15.94 6.93
CA GLY A 19 0.08 15.80 6.72
C GLY A 19 0.48 16.03 5.26
N GLU A 20 1.55 16.81 5.04
CA GLU A 20 2.19 16.90 3.72
C GLU A 20 2.76 15.53 3.34
N ASN A 21 2.07 14.82 2.46
CA ASN A 21 2.50 13.50 2.04
C ASN A 21 3.25 13.61 0.71
N GLU A 22 4.56 13.37 0.74
CA GLU A 22 5.39 13.47 -0.45
C GLU A 22 5.11 12.32 -1.41
N TYR A 23 4.88 12.67 -2.68
CA TYR A 23 4.81 11.70 -3.76
C TYR A 23 6.22 11.20 -4.09
N CYS A 24 6.36 9.89 -4.26
CA CYS A 24 7.60 9.27 -4.73
C CYS A 24 7.46 8.90 -6.21
N ASP A 25 8.18 9.60 -7.09
CA ASP A 25 8.17 9.32 -8.53
C ASP A 25 8.98 8.06 -8.92
N LEU A 26 9.50 7.35 -7.92
CA LEU A 26 10.23 6.11 -8.12
C LEU A 26 9.30 4.96 -8.54
N PRO A 27 9.77 4.02 -9.39
CA PRO A 27 9.05 2.80 -9.69
C PRO A 27 8.74 2.00 -8.41
N LEU A 28 7.60 1.29 -8.37
CA LEU A 28 7.19 0.49 -7.21
C LEU A 28 8.30 -0.48 -6.74
N GLY A 29 8.99 -1.13 -7.69
CA GLY A 29 10.08 -2.04 -7.36
C GLY A 29 11.23 -1.36 -6.62
N GLU A 30 11.53 -0.10 -6.95
CA GLU A 30 12.58 0.68 -6.30
C GLU A 30 12.13 1.18 -4.92
N VAL A 31 10.86 1.56 -4.76
CA VAL A 31 10.26 1.87 -3.45
C VAL A 31 10.35 0.66 -2.51
N LEU A 32 10.00 -0.53 -3.00
CA LEU A 32 10.07 -1.79 -2.25
C LEU A 32 11.52 -2.18 -1.89
N ARG A 33 12.48 -1.90 -2.79
CA ARG A 33 13.90 -2.15 -2.55
C ARG A 33 14.48 -1.16 -1.53
N ALA A 34 14.19 0.13 -1.68
CA ALA A 34 14.65 1.19 -0.79
C ALA A 34 14.12 1.02 0.64
N SER A 35 12.86 0.56 0.77
CA SER A 35 12.24 0.18 2.05
C SER A 35 12.70 -1.18 2.60
N ARG A 36 13.65 -1.86 1.91
CA ARG A 36 14.21 -3.18 2.28
C ARG A 36 13.16 -4.29 2.39
N GLN A 37 12.01 -4.14 1.74
CA GLN A 37 11.00 -5.20 1.68
C GLN A 37 11.41 -6.31 0.71
N ILE A 38 12.19 -5.97 -0.31
CA ILE A 38 12.76 -6.91 -1.26
C ILE A 38 14.25 -6.64 -1.45
N SER A 39 15.01 -7.69 -1.77
CA SER A 39 16.40 -7.57 -2.22
C SER A 39 16.49 -7.24 -3.71
N GLU A 40 17.66 -6.72 -4.13
CA GLU A 40 17.95 -6.51 -5.57
C GLU A 40 17.74 -7.80 -6.38
N GLN A 41 18.20 -8.94 -5.85
CA GLN A 41 18.05 -10.23 -6.51
C GLN A 41 16.57 -10.60 -6.71
N GLN A 42 15.73 -10.41 -5.69
CA GLN A 42 14.30 -10.69 -5.76
C GLN A 42 13.58 -9.74 -6.73
N LEU A 43 13.99 -8.47 -6.77
CA LEU A 43 13.48 -7.50 -7.74
C LEU A 43 13.81 -7.93 -9.18
N GLN A 44 15.07 -8.27 -9.45
CA GLN A 44 15.50 -8.71 -10.79
C GLN A 44 14.80 -10.00 -11.23
N GLN A 45 14.66 -10.98 -10.34
CA GLN A 45 13.92 -12.21 -10.62
C GLN A 45 12.46 -11.93 -10.97
N SER A 46 11.80 -11.05 -10.21
CA SER A 46 10.39 -10.70 -10.42
C SER A 46 10.18 -9.88 -11.70
N LEU A 47 11.10 -8.97 -12.03
CA LEU A 47 11.10 -8.24 -13.29
C LEU A 47 11.33 -9.15 -14.49
N ASN A 48 12.23 -10.13 -14.38
CA ASN A 48 12.43 -11.13 -15.44
C ASN A 48 11.19 -11.97 -15.66
N ARG A 49 10.47 -12.34 -14.60
CA ARG A 49 9.17 -13.00 -14.73
C ARG A 49 8.14 -12.11 -15.39
N GLN A 50 8.05 -10.84 -15.00
CA GLN A 50 7.13 -9.87 -15.58
C GLN A 50 7.34 -9.68 -17.09
N LYS A 51 8.60 -9.75 -17.56
CA LYS A 51 8.92 -9.71 -19.00
C LYS A 51 8.36 -10.91 -19.76
N HIS A 52 8.23 -12.08 -19.13
CA HIS A 52 7.60 -13.24 -19.76
C HIS A 52 6.06 -13.15 -19.67
N ASP A 53 5.56 -12.65 -18.55
CA ASP A 53 4.13 -12.48 -18.26
C ASP A 53 3.72 -11.00 -18.35
N HIS A 54 3.79 -10.40 -19.56
CA HIS A 54 3.59 -8.95 -19.76
C HIS A 54 2.26 -8.38 -19.21
N HIS A 55 1.24 -9.21 -19.01
CA HIS A 55 -0.06 -8.82 -18.46
C HIS A 55 -0.07 -8.75 -16.92
N LYS A 56 0.93 -9.32 -16.25
CA LYS A 56 1.01 -9.35 -14.79
C LYS A 56 1.72 -8.12 -14.24
N GLN A 57 1.18 -7.60 -13.14
CA GLN A 57 1.78 -6.52 -12.37
C GLN A 57 2.89 -7.07 -11.48
N LEU A 58 3.99 -6.31 -11.33
CA LEU A 58 5.13 -6.68 -10.48
C LEU A 58 4.70 -7.03 -9.04
N GLY A 59 3.79 -6.25 -8.45
CA GLY A 59 3.26 -6.50 -7.11
C GLY A 59 2.59 -7.86 -6.99
N ARG A 60 1.77 -8.26 -7.97
CA ARG A 60 1.13 -9.58 -7.98
C ARG A 60 2.15 -10.71 -8.08
N ILE A 61 3.18 -10.55 -8.90
CA ILE A 61 4.26 -11.54 -9.02
C ILE A 61 4.99 -11.71 -7.68
N LEU A 62 5.26 -10.60 -6.98
CA LEU A 62 5.91 -10.63 -5.66
C LEU A 62 5.04 -11.35 -4.60
N VAL A 63 3.72 -11.18 -4.66
CA VAL A 63 2.77 -11.88 -3.79
C VAL A 63 2.67 -13.37 -4.13
N GLU A 64 2.50 -13.71 -5.40
CA GLU A 64 2.45 -15.11 -5.87
C GLU A 64 3.71 -15.90 -5.50
N ASN A 65 4.88 -15.24 -5.50
CA ASN A 65 6.15 -15.85 -5.09
C ASN A 65 6.34 -15.90 -3.56
N GLY A 66 5.38 -15.44 -2.77
CA GLY A 66 5.45 -15.39 -1.30
C GLY A 66 6.49 -14.42 -0.75
N ILE A 67 6.95 -13.46 -1.56
CA ILE A 67 7.95 -12.46 -1.16
C ILE A 67 7.28 -11.34 -0.36
N LEU A 68 6.07 -10.93 -0.78
CA LEU A 68 5.28 -9.88 -0.13
C LEU A 68 3.84 -10.33 0.11
N THR A 69 3.13 -9.64 1.00
CA THR A 69 1.68 -9.73 1.15
C THR A 69 0.97 -8.65 0.33
N ASP A 70 -0.33 -8.85 0.04
CA ASP A 70 -1.16 -7.83 -0.61
C ASP A 70 -1.18 -6.50 0.17
N GLU A 71 -1.16 -6.58 1.51
CA GLU A 71 -1.08 -5.43 2.40
C GLU A 71 0.23 -4.66 2.19
N GLN A 72 1.37 -5.35 2.12
CA GLN A 72 2.68 -4.72 1.88
C GLN A 72 2.73 -4.03 0.51
N VAL A 73 2.18 -4.66 -0.54
CA VAL A 73 2.09 -4.05 -1.87
C VAL A 73 1.20 -2.81 -1.85
N SER A 74 0.05 -2.89 -1.18
CA SER A 74 -0.90 -1.77 -1.04
C SER A 74 -0.27 -0.59 -0.30
N MET A 75 0.43 -0.85 0.80
CA MET A 75 1.16 0.17 1.55
C MET A 75 2.26 0.83 0.71
N ALA A 76 3.04 0.04 -0.04
CA ALA A 76 4.10 0.59 -0.89
C ALA A 76 3.53 1.45 -2.03
N LEU A 77 2.38 1.08 -2.59
CA LEU A 77 1.66 1.91 -3.57
C LEU A 77 1.16 3.21 -2.96
N ALA A 78 0.58 3.14 -1.75
CA ALA A 78 0.10 4.33 -1.08
C ALA A 78 1.23 5.29 -0.73
N GLN A 79 2.36 4.78 -0.22
CA GLN A 79 3.59 5.56 -0.02
C GLN A 79 4.07 6.20 -1.32
N LYS A 80 4.12 5.43 -2.41
CA LYS A 80 4.49 5.96 -3.72
C LYS A 80 3.58 7.12 -4.14
N CYS A 81 2.28 6.99 -3.91
CA CYS A 81 1.28 7.97 -4.33
C CYS A 81 1.09 9.14 -3.34
N GLY A 82 1.79 9.17 -2.20
CA GLY A 82 1.49 10.15 -1.14
C GLY A 82 0.09 9.97 -0.55
N ILE A 83 -0.44 8.75 -0.55
CA ILE A 83 -1.76 8.45 0.03
C ILE A 83 -1.55 7.95 1.46
N PRO A 84 -2.11 8.63 2.47
CA PRO A 84 -1.96 8.21 3.85
C PRO A 84 -2.76 6.92 4.11
N CYS A 85 -2.20 6.02 4.92
CA CYS A 85 -2.79 4.73 5.24
C CYS A 85 -3.08 4.63 6.73
N ALA A 86 -4.30 4.22 7.06
CA ALA A 86 -4.74 4.00 8.43
C ALA A 86 -5.43 2.63 8.56
N SER A 87 -5.27 2.01 9.73
CA SER A 87 -6.10 0.87 10.09
C SER A 87 -7.43 1.37 10.65
N LEU A 88 -8.53 0.85 10.10
CA LEU A 88 -9.90 1.11 10.58
C LEU A 88 -10.31 0.18 11.73
N GLU A 89 -9.39 -0.64 12.25
CA GLU A 89 -9.69 -1.54 13.36
C GLU A 89 -10.09 -0.73 14.60
N GLY A 90 -11.31 -0.97 15.10
CA GLY A 90 -11.85 -0.22 16.24
C GLY A 90 -12.34 1.20 15.92
N PHE A 91 -12.31 1.62 14.65
CA PHE A 91 -12.85 2.92 14.24
C PHE A 91 -14.37 2.85 14.05
N ALA A 92 -15.11 3.65 14.82
CA ALA A 92 -16.57 3.67 14.77
C ALA A 92 -17.06 4.55 13.62
N ILE A 93 -17.47 3.94 12.50
CA ILE A 93 -18.07 4.65 11.37
C ILE A 93 -19.59 4.74 11.58
N SER A 94 -20.14 5.96 11.55
CA SER A 94 -21.58 6.20 11.68
C SER A 94 -22.37 5.64 10.49
N ASP A 95 -23.63 5.25 10.73
CA ASP A 95 -24.50 4.70 9.69
C ASP A 95 -24.83 5.72 8.58
N GLU A 96 -24.86 7.01 8.90
CA GLU A 96 -25.02 8.09 7.92
C GLU A 96 -23.89 8.07 6.88
N ILE A 97 -22.63 7.97 7.33
CA ILE A 97 -21.46 7.91 6.43
C ILE A 97 -21.48 6.63 5.60
N ARG A 98 -21.87 5.50 6.20
CA ARG A 98 -22.01 4.22 5.47
C ARG A 98 -23.04 4.32 4.34
N SER A 99 -24.10 5.10 4.52
CA SER A 99 -25.13 5.30 3.50
C SER A 99 -24.68 6.16 2.31
N LEU A 100 -23.59 6.93 2.45
CA LEU A 100 -23.04 7.78 1.38
C LEU A 100 -22.24 6.98 0.35
N ILE A 101 -21.79 5.77 0.69
CA ILE A 101 -21.02 4.91 -0.20
C ILE A 101 -21.95 3.79 -0.68
N SER A 102 -22.35 3.83 -1.95
CA SER A 102 -23.10 2.72 -2.56
C SER A 102 -22.22 1.48 -2.61
N VAL A 103 -22.75 0.36 -2.14
CA VAL A 103 -22.13 -0.95 -2.32
C VAL A 103 -22.43 -1.40 -3.75
N ASP A 104 -21.54 -1.06 -4.68
CA ASP A 104 -21.48 -1.73 -5.98
C ASP A 104 -20.62 -2.98 -5.82
N ILE A 105 -21.28 -4.13 -5.58
CA ILE A 105 -20.66 -5.48 -5.63
C ILE A 105 -20.93 -6.10 -6.99
#